data_AF-A0A6M1SSS6-F1
#
_entry.id   AF-A0A6M1SSS6-F1
#
_cell.length_a   1.000
_cell.length_b   1.000
_cell.length_c   1.000
_cell.angle_alpha   90.00
_cell.angle_beta   90.00
_cell.angle_gamma   90.00
#
_symmetry.space_group_name_H-M   'P 1'
#
loop_
_entity.id
_entity.type
_entity.pdbx_description
1 polymer ?
#
loop_
_entity_poly.entity_id
_entity_poly.type
_entity_poly.pdbx_seq_one_letter_code
_entity_poly.pdbx_strand_id
1 'polypeptide(L)' 'METYDPNKNTTEVRQASPRKMNLRVLIFSLVGVVVLFAIIFMIYTSMQPNPS' A
#
# COMPACT_ATOMS: atom_id res chain seq x y z
N MET A 1 -4.70 27.13 17.00
CA MET A 1 -4.07 25.84 17.36
C MET A 1 -4.81 25.36 18.58
N GLU A 2 -5.40 24.15 18.59
CA GLU A 2 -6.01 23.66 19.84
C GLU A 2 -4.91 23.55 20.90
N THR A 3 -5.17 24.14 22.06
CA THR A 3 -4.30 24.07 23.23
C THR A 3 -4.13 22.61 23.64
N TYR A 4 -2.94 22.25 24.12
CA TYR A 4 -2.64 20.91 24.64
C TYR A 4 -3.74 20.46 25.62
N ASP A 5 -4.40 19.35 25.29
CA ASP A 5 -5.35 18.69 26.18
C ASP A 5 -4.61 17.59 26.96
N PRO A 6 -4.35 17.79 28.27
CA PRO A 6 -3.58 16.85 29.08
C PRO A 6 -4.29 15.51 29.28
N ASN A 7 -5.58 15.41 28.98
CA ASN A 7 -6.34 14.16 29.10
C ASN A 7 -6.28 13.30 27.84
N LYS A 8 -5.71 13.80 26.74
CA LYS A 8 -5.53 13.00 25.52
C LYS A 8 -4.42 11.99 25.70
N ASN A 9 -4.71 10.74 25.37
CA ASN A 9 -3.73 9.67 25.42
C ASN A 9 -2.61 9.92 24.40
N THR A 10 -1.38 9.52 24.74
CA THR A 10 -0.19 9.65 23.88
C THR A 10 -0.36 9.00 22.51
N THR A 11 -1.20 7.97 22.42
CA THR A 11 -1.59 7.35 21.15
C THR A 11 -2.44 8.29 20.31
N GLU A 12 -3.48 8.93 20.86
CA GLU A 12 -4.37 9.84 20.15
C GLU A 12 -3.64 11.03 19.52
N VAL A 13 -2.67 11.60 20.24
CA VAL A 13 -1.85 12.73 19.76
C VAL A 13 -0.89 12.31 18.63
N ARG A 14 -0.48 11.04 18.61
CA ARG A 14 0.50 10.48 17.66
C ARG A 14 -0.13 9.71 16.50
N GLN A 15 -1.43 9.46 16.53
CA GLN A 15 -2.09 8.75 15.43
C GLN A 15 -2.17 9.67 14.22
N ALA A 16 -1.59 9.21 13.11
CA ALA A 16 -1.79 9.81 11.79
C ALA A 16 -3.29 9.95 11.49
N SER A 17 -3.65 10.87 10.59
CA SER A 17 -5.05 11.25 10.36
C SER A 17 -5.99 10.02 10.27
N PRO A 18 -7.18 10.06 10.89
CA PRO A 18 -8.11 8.91 10.94
C PRO A 18 -8.56 8.47 9.55
N ARG A 19 -8.40 9.34 8.54
CA ARG A 19 -8.70 9.05 7.14
C ARG A 19 -7.72 8.06 6.50
N LYS A 20 -6.57 7.77 7.15
CA LYS A 20 -5.55 6.77 6.75
C LYS A 20 -5.18 6.86 5.26
N MET A 21 -5.09 8.07 4.72
CA MET A 21 -4.94 8.29 3.27
C MET A 21 -3.62 7.72 2.72
N ASN A 22 -2.53 7.84 3.48
CA ASN A 22 -1.23 7.30 3.09
C ASN A 22 -1.23 5.76 3.03
N LEU A 23 -1.93 5.10 3.95
CA LEU A 23 -2.08 3.64 3.93
C LEU A 23 -2.88 3.20 2.71
N ARG A 24 -3.93 3.93 2.33
CA ARG A 24 -4.71 3.62 1.11
C ARG A 24 -3.83 3.75 -0.14
N VAL A 25 -3.08 4.83 -0.27
CA VAL A 25 -2.15 5.03 -1.38
C VAL A 25 -1.10 3.92 -1.44
N LEU A 26 -0.52 3.54 -0.29
CA LEU A 26 0.45 2.46 -0.18
C LEU A 26 -0.13 1.11 -0.63
N ILE A 27 -1.36 0.79 -0.21
CA ILE A 27 -2.00 -0.47 -0.60
C ILE A 27 -2.29 -0.49 -2.11
N PHE A 28 -2.87 0.58 -2.65
CA PHE A 28 -3.18 0.63 -4.08
C PHE A 28 -1.93 0.61 -4.96
N SER A 29 -0.84 1.29 -4.56
CA SER A 29 0.42 1.26 -5.30
C SER A 29 1.07 -0.12 -5.25
N LEU A 30 1.08 -0.78 -4.09
CA LEU A 30 1.59 -2.13 -3.94
C LEU A 30 0.82 -3.13 -4.80
N VAL A 31 -0.51 -3.07 -4.78
CA VAL A 31 -1.37 -3.93 -5.61
C VAL A 31 -1.08 -3.70 -7.10
N GLY A 32 -0.95 -2.44 -7.54
CA GLY A 32 -0.62 -2.13 -8.93
C GLY A 32 0.71 -2.73 -9.38
N VAL A 33 1.76 -2.65 -8.54
CA VAL A 33 3.07 -3.25 -8.84
C VAL A 33 2.97 -4.77 -8.93
N VAL A 34 2.30 -5.43 -7.98
CA VAL A 34 2.13 -6.89 -7.99
C VAL A 34 1.38 -7.36 -9.24
N VAL A 35 0.29 -6.68 -9.60
CA VAL A 35 -0.50 -7.00 -10.81
C VAL A 35 0.34 -6.83 -12.07
N LEU A 36 1.12 -5.76 -12.18
CA LEU A 36 2.01 -5.53 -13.32
C LEU A 36 3.00 -6.69 -13.50
N PHE A 37 3.67 -7.10 -12.41
CA PHE A 37 4.62 -8.22 -12.46
C PHE A 37 3.94 -9.55 -12.80
N ALA A 38 2.73 -9.80 -12.29
CA ALA A 38 1.98 -10.99 -12.63
C ALA A 38 1.65 -11.06 -14.12
N ILE A 39 1.26 -9.93 -14.74
CA ILE A 39 1.00 -9.85 -16.18
C ILE A 39 2.28 -10.11 -16.97
N ILE A 40 3.39 -9.45 -16.61
CA ILE A 40 4.69 -9.65 -17.26
C ILE A 40 5.10 -11.12 -17.19
N PHE A 41 4.94 -11.75 -16.03
CA PHE A 41 5.28 -13.16 -15.82
C PHE A 41 4.41 -14.10 -16.67
N MET A 42 3.10 -13.86 -16.74
CA MET A 42 2.21 -14.65 -17.60
C MET A 42 2.59 -14.54 -19.07
N ILE A 43 2.88 -13.32 -19.56
CA ILE A 43 3.31 -13.12 -20.95
C ILE A 43 4.64 -13.85 -21.19
N TYR A 44 5.63 -13.63 -20.32
CA TYR A 44 6.94 -14.27 -20.42
C TYR A 44 6.83 -15.79 -20.51
N THR A 45 6.06 -16.41 -19.63
CA THR A 45 5.87 -17.87 -19.61
C THR A 45 5.10 -18.38 -20.83
N SER A 46 4.13 -17.61 -21.35
CA SER A 46 3.40 -17.99 -22.57
C SER A 46 4.24 -17.91 -23.85
N MET A 47 5.28 -17.07 -23.85
CA MET A 47 6.20 -16.89 -24.99
C MET A 47 7.40 -17.86 -24.95
N GLN A 48 7.59 -18.59 -23.85
CA GLN A 48 8.63 -19.60 -23.78
C GLN A 48 8.25 -20.80 -24.67
N PRO A 49 9.09 -21.17 -25.65
CA PRO A 49 8.87 -22.39 -26.41
C PRO A 49 8.91 -23.58 -25.46
N ASN A 50 7.95 -24.49 -25.58
CA ASN A 50 7.92 -25.72 -24.80
C ASN A 50 9.25 -26.46 -25.02
N PRO A 51 10.10 -26.63 -24.00
CA PRO A 51 11.34 -27.36 -24.17
C PRO A 51 10.99 -28.82 -24.46
N SER A 52 11.30 -29.25 -25.68
CA SER A 52 11.22 -30.64 -26.15
C SER A 52 12.41 -31.44 -25.67
#